data_AF-A0A6M0FA16-F1
#
_entry.id   AF-A0A6M0FA16-F1
#
_cell.length_a   1.000
_cell.length_b   1.000
_cell.length_c   1.000
_cell.angle_alpha   90.00
_cell.angle_beta   90.00
_cell.angle_gamma   90.00
#
_symmetry.space_group_name_H-M   'P 1'
#
loop_
_entity.id
_entity.type
_entity.pdbx_description
1 polymer ?
#
loop_
_entity_poly.entity_id
_entity_poly.type
_entity_poly.pdbx_seq_one_letter_code
_entity_poly.pdbx_strand_id
1 'polypeptide(L)' 'MLIAECLQISNDEEVYLELNNPNSNCSFCVAALLKNINSQIMIVKEEKYFSGHKEADQFYQYGFNWVSGRK' A
#
# COMPACT_ATOMS: atom_id res chain seq x y z
N MET A 1 6.80 -16.39 -2.67
CA MET A 1 7.74 -15.31 -3.02
C MET A 1 6.97 -14.01 -2.87
N LEU A 2 7.06 -13.37 -1.71
CA LEU A 2 6.38 -12.09 -1.45
C LEU A 2 7.33 -10.99 -1.93
N ILE A 3 6.86 -10.20 -2.89
CA ILE A 3 7.56 -9.03 -3.39
C ILE A 3 7.31 -7.93 -2.36
N ALA A 4 8.34 -7.57 -1.60
CA ALA A 4 8.37 -6.30 -0.89
C ALA A 4 8.78 -5.24 -1.92
N GLU A 5 7.85 -4.38 -2.34
CA GLU A 5 8.19 -3.22 -3.16
C GLU A 5 8.76 -2.14 -2.22
N CYS A 6 10.06 -1.85 -2.37
CA CYS A 6 10.72 -0.77 -1.62
C CYS A 6 10.01 0.56 -1.89
N LEU A 7 9.56 1.23 -0.82
CA LEU A 7 9.06 2.60 -0.91
C LEU A 7 10.24 3.55 -0.68
N GLN A 8 10.70 4.22 -1.73
CA GLN A 8 11.76 5.21 -1.64
C GLN A 8 11.16 6.58 -1.31
N ILE A 9 11.55 7.15 -0.17
CA ILE A 9 11.17 8.50 0.24
C ILE A 9 12.38 9.41 -0.05
N SER A 10 12.15 10.55 -0.68
CA SER A 10 13.20 11.45 -1.17
C SER A 10 14.23 11.83 -0.08
N ASN A 11 15.52 11.67 -0.42
CA ASN A 11 16.77 11.89 0.37
C ASN A 11 17.43 10.63 0.98
N ASP A 12 17.63 9.58 0.17
CA ASP A 12 18.45 8.39 0.53
C ASP A 12 18.02 7.63 1.80
N GLU A 13 16.87 7.95 2.38
CA GLU A 13 16.25 7.15 3.45
C GLU A 13 15.40 6.04 2.83
N GLU A 14 15.98 4.84 2.81
CA GLU A 14 15.27 3.61 2.50
C GLU A 14 14.43 3.18 3.69
N VAL A 15 13.10 3.13 3.51
CA VAL A 15 12.18 2.58 4.51
C VAL A 15 11.92 1.13 4.19
N TYR A 16 12.44 0.25 5.03
CA TYR A 16 12.21 -1.19 4.96
C TYR A 16 10.92 -1.55 5.68
N LEU A 17 10.04 -2.25 4.98
CA LEU A 17 8.80 -2.78 5.53
C LEU A 17 8.80 -4.29 5.40
N GLU A 18 8.97 -4.97 6.53
CA GLU A 18 8.79 -6.41 6.60
C GLU A 18 7.29 -6.74 6.56
N LEU A 19 6.91 -7.61 5.62
CA LEU A 19 5.56 -8.14 5.48
C LEU A 19 5.45 -9.42 6.29
N ASN A 20 5.18 -9.29 7.59
CA ASN A 20 5.33 -10.37 8.56
C ASN A 20 4.01 -11.10 8.86
N ASN A 21 2.88 -10.63 8.32
CA ASN A 21 1.57 -11.26 8.52
C ASN A 21 0.91 -11.75 7.22
N PRO A 22 1.50 -12.76 6.54
CA PRO A 22 0.92 -13.30 5.33
C PRO A 22 -0.40 -14.04 5.63
N ASN A 23 -1.52 -13.41 5.32
CA ASN A 23 -2.81 -14.10 5.26
C ASN A 23 -2.97 -14.73 3.87
N SER A 24 -3.04 -16.07 3.79
CA SER A 24 -3.17 -16.79 2.51
C SER A 24 -4.43 -16.44 1.71
N ASN A 25 -5.42 -15.82 2.35
CA ASN A 25 -6.65 -15.37 1.70
C ASN A 25 -6.57 -13.92 1.17
N CYS A 26 -5.46 -13.22 1.40
CA CYS A 26 -5.27 -11.84 0.99
C CYS A 26 -4.13 -11.75 -0.04
N SER A 27 -4.46 -11.41 -1.28
CA SER A 27 -3.47 -11.26 -2.36
C SER A 27 -2.98 -9.82 -2.53
N PHE A 28 -3.45 -8.88 -1.71
CA PHE A 28 -3.08 -7.46 -1.79
C PHE A 28 -2.69 -6.93 -0.42
N CYS A 29 -1.63 -6.11 -0.37
CA CYS A 29 -1.16 -5.46 0.85
C CYS A 29 -0.93 -3.97 0.59
N VAL A 30 -1.44 -3.13 1.48
CA VAL A 30 -1.12 -1.69 1.52
C VAL A 30 0.02 -1.50 2.51
N ALA A 31 1.16 -0.99 2.03
CA ALA A 31 2.39 -0.81 2.80
C ALA A 31 2.54 0.59 3.42
N ALA A 32 1.91 1.60 2.83
CA ALA A 32 2.00 2.97 3.34
C ALA A 32 0.82 3.83 2.89
N LEU A 33 0.57 4.88 3.67
CA LEU A 33 -0.38 5.93 3.36
C LEU A 33 0.34 7.27 3.28
N LEU A 34 0.16 7.98 2.18
CA LEU A 34 0.65 9.35 2.00
C LEU A 34 -0.47 10.32 2.36
N LYS A 35 -0.21 11.22 3.33
CA LYS A 35 -1.14 12.27 3.74
C LYS A 35 -0.54 13.63 3.45
N ASN A 36 -1.32 14.53 2.85
CA ASN A 36 -0.96 15.93 2.80
C ASN A 36 -1.50 16.63 4.05
N ILE A 37 -0.61 17.14 4.90
CA ILE A 37 -0.93 17.87 6.12
C ILE A 37 -0.17 19.19 6.07
N ASN A 38 -0.88 20.31 6.04
CA ASN A 38 -0.30 21.66 6.03
C ASN A 38 0.77 21.86 4.93
N SER A 39 0.47 21.41 3.71
CA SER A 39 1.39 21.47 2.56
C SER A 39 2.66 20.61 2.70
N GLN A 40 2.67 19.66 3.63
CA GLN A 40 3.73 18.67 3.81
C GLN A 40 3.18 17.28 3.55
N ILE A 41 3.98 16.43 2.90
CA ILE A 41 3.65 15.02 2.73
C ILE A 41 4.15 14.26 3.95
N MET A 42 3.23 13.66 4.70
CA MET A 42 3.51 12.72 5.77
C MET A 42 3.30 11.31 5.24
N ILE A 43 4.25 10.42 5.51
CA ILE A 43 4.17 9.01 5.15
C ILE A 43 3.92 8.22 6.43
N VAL A 44 2.84 7.45 6.43
CA VAL A 44 2.45 6.59 7.54
C VAL A 44 2.62 5.15 7.10
N LYS A 45 3.44 4.37 7.82
CA LYS A 45 3.55 2.93 7.63
C LYS A 45 2.18 2.27 7.82
N GLU A 46 1.77 1.46 6.86
CA GLU A 46 0.58 0.62 6.92
C GLU A 46 0.95 -0.83 6.61
N GLU A 47 0.30 -1.79 7.25
CA GLU A 47 0.49 -3.21 6.94
C GLU A 47 -0.89 -3.87 6.97
N LYS A 48 -1.70 -3.51 5.97
CA LYS A 48 -3.09 -3.96 5.84
C LYS A 48 -3.26 -4.83 4.61
N TYR A 49 -3.81 -6.02 4.84
CA TYR A 49 -4.03 -7.02 3.82
C TYR A 49 -5.50 -7.05 3.40
N PHE A 50 -5.72 -7.20 2.10
CA PHE A 50 -7.04 -7.26 1.46
C PHE A 50 -7.08 -8.40 0.46
N SER A 51 -8.28 -8.90 0.15
CA SER A 51 -8.50 -9.90 -0.90
C SER A 51 -8.20 -9.36 -2.30
N GLY A 52 -8.21 -8.04 -2.49
CA GLY A 52 -7.84 -7.42 -3.74
C GLY A 52 -7.95 -5.89 -3.73
N HIS A 53 -7.58 -5.29 -4.86
CA HIS A 53 -7.53 -3.84 -5.05
C HIS A 53 -8.85 -3.12 -4.76
N LYS A 54 -9.98 -3.69 -5.20
CA LYS A 54 -11.31 -3.10 -5.02
C LYS A 54 -11.69 -2.98 -3.55
N GLU A 55 -11.38 -3.99 -2.74
CA GLU A 55 -11.67 -3.98 -1.31
C GLU A 55 -10.82 -2.92 -0.59
N ALA A 56 -9.54 -2.81 -0.94
CA ALA A 56 -8.67 -1.78 -0.38
C ALA A 56 -9.16 -0.37 -0.73
N ASP A 57 -9.55 -0.14 -1.98
CA ASP A 57 -10.11 1.14 -2.40
C ASP A 57 -11.43 1.48 -1.69
N GLN A 58 -12.31 0.49 -1.46
CA GLN A 58 -13.50 0.68 -0.62
C GLN A 58 -13.14 1.01 0.84
N PHE A 59 -12.06 0.45 1.37
CA PHE A 59 -11.61 0.78 2.73
C PHE A 59 -11.07 2.21 2.83
N TYR A 60 -10.23 2.64 1.87
CA TYR A 60 -9.60 3.96 1.88
C TYR A 60 -10.41 5.07 1.20
N GLN A 61 -11.49 4.71 0.50
CA GLN A 61 -12.40 5.63 -0.19
C GLN A 61 -11.71 6.51 -1.25
N TYR A 62 -10.78 5.96 -2.04
CA TYR A 62 -10.15 6.71 -3.15
C TYR A 62 -11.06 6.83 -4.36
N GLY A 63 -12.00 5.90 -4.53
CA GLY A 63 -13.03 5.96 -5.58
C GLY A 63 -12.48 5.63 -6.97
N PHE A 64 -11.50 4.72 -7.05
CA PHE A 64 -10.94 4.30 -8.32
C PHE A 64 -11.92 3.44 -9.12
N ASN A 65 -11.90 3.60 -10.44
CA ASN A 65 -12.62 2.73 -11.36
C ASN A 65 -11.76 1.53 -11.72
N TRP A 66 -11.85 0.45 -10.92
CA TRP A 66 -11.09 -0.77 -11.16
C TRP A 66 -11.61 -1.54 -12.38
N VAL A 67 -10.71 -1.82 -13.32
CA VAL A 67 -10.96 -2.69 -14.48
C VAL A 67 -9.90 -3.79 -14.52
N SER A 68 -10.27 -4.97 -15.01
CA SER A 68 -9.32 -6.07 -15.20
C SER A 68 -8.28 -5.68 -16.25
N GLY A 69 -7.03 -5.49 -15.82
CA GLY A 69 -5.89 -5.29 -16.70
C GLY A 69 -5.23 -6.62 -17.09
N ARG A 70 -4.53 -6.61 -18.22
CA ARG A 70 -3.64 -7.68 -18.67
C ARG A 70 -2.26 -7.05 -18.89
N LYS A 71 -1.20 -7.75 -18.47
CA LYS A 71 0.19 -7.35 -18.77
C LYS A 71 0.58 -7.78 -20.18
#